data_AF-A0A9P0JRE0-F1
#
_entry.id   AF-A0A9P0JRE0-F1
#
_cell.length_a   1.000
_cell.length_b   1.000
_cell.length_c   1.000
_cell.angle_alpha   90.00
_cell.angle_beta   90.00
_cell.angle_gamma   90.00
#
_symmetry.space_group_name_H-M   'P 1'
#
loop_
_entity.id
_entity.type
_entity.pdbx_description
1 polymer ?
#
loop_
_entity_poly.entity_id
_entity_poly.type
_entity_poly.pdbx_seq_one_letter_code
_entity_poly.pdbx_strand_id
1 'polypeptide(L)'
;MKVLHMINANSPDKLCREICCELVNDCLERKCVDCKNRTLPILPYEETENCSYKKWVLKTEKYTIKGEEKTTKRNVKDIIRCVKAELVAELNRNMPKYMLHISNMRHQHQFDNKIPISGIKTFVGTMKVHQACWTTTNPDYLELRRLSCTVCPELVRCVHYSLGHYEIKQNRPKKVAYSDIYTDSENEEEQMKLKTKSLKGEL
;
A
#
# COMPACT_ATOMS: atom_id res chain seq x y z
N MET A 1 -27.74 16.04 1.63
CA MET A 1 -27.84 14.69 1.00
C MET A 1 -28.36 13.76 2.07
N LYS A 2 -29.43 13.02 1.79
CA LYS A 2 -30.04 12.08 2.72
C LYS A 2 -29.18 10.82 2.82
N VAL A 3 -29.05 10.25 4.02
CA VAL A 3 -28.40 8.94 4.21
C VAL A 3 -29.31 7.86 3.63
N LEU A 4 -28.78 6.96 2.82
CA LEU A 4 -29.57 5.96 2.08
C LEU A 4 -29.76 4.64 2.83
N HIS A 5 -29.01 4.39 3.90
CA HIS A 5 -29.10 3.18 4.73
C HIS A 5 -29.03 1.85 3.94
N MET A 6 -28.21 1.81 2.88
CA MET A 6 -28.04 0.62 2.02
C MET A 6 -26.87 -0.28 2.46
N ILE A 7 -26.03 0.20 3.38
CA ILE A 7 -24.86 -0.52 3.93
C ILE A 7 -24.75 -0.22 5.43
N ASN A 8 -24.17 -1.15 6.18
CA ASN A 8 -23.92 -0.98 7.62
C ASN A 8 -22.65 -0.17 7.91
N ALA A 9 -21.64 -0.29 7.04
CA ALA A 9 -20.38 0.42 7.17
C ALA A 9 -20.57 1.95 7.19
N ASN A 10 -20.24 2.56 8.32
CA ASN A 10 -20.30 4.01 8.53
C ASN A 10 -18.92 4.69 8.61
N SER A 11 -17.85 3.94 8.33
CA SER A 11 -16.49 4.46 8.21
C SER A 11 -15.69 3.68 7.16
N PRO A 12 -14.65 4.31 6.56
CA PRO A 12 -13.64 3.64 5.73
C PRO A 12 -13.17 2.28 6.27
N ASP A 13 -12.78 2.23 7.54
CA ASP A 13 -12.23 1.02 8.14
C ASP A 13 -13.28 -0.08 8.29
N LYS A 14 -14.51 0.28 8.68
CA LYS A 14 -15.60 -0.69 8.76
C LYS A 14 -15.97 -1.23 7.39
N LEU A 15 -15.98 -0.38 6.37
CA LEU A 15 -16.22 -0.77 4.99
C LEU A 15 -15.22 -1.83 4.52
N CYS A 16 -13.94 -1.63 4.79
CA CYS A 16 -12.92 -2.62 4.47
C CYS A 16 -13.03 -3.89 5.33
N ARG A 17 -13.37 -3.80 6.62
CA ARG A 17 -13.55 -4.97 7.50
C ARG A 17 -14.75 -5.83 7.13
N GLU A 18 -15.80 -5.27 6.54
CA GLU A 18 -16.93 -6.06 6.04
C GLU A 18 -16.55 -6.93 4.83
N ILE A 19 -15.49 -6.56 4.10
CA ILE A 19 -15.07 -7.23 2.87
C ILE A 19 -13.83 -8.11 3.10
N CYS A 20 -12.88 -7.67 3.93
CA CYS A 20 -11.62 -8.34 4.18
C CYS A 20 -11.71 -9.28 5.40
N CYS A 21 -10.97 -10.40 5.38
CA CYS A 21 -10.77 -11.20 6.60
C CYS A 21 -10.04 -10.39 7.67
N GLU A 22 -8.96 -9.73 7.26
CA GLU A 22 -8.17 -8.83 8.09
C GLU A 22 -7.73 -7.61 7.27
N LEU A 23 -7.41 -6.50 7.94
CA LEU A 23 -6.90 -5.29 7.28
C LEU A 23 -5.40 -5.39 6.98
N VAL A 24 -5.03 -6.42 6.21
CA VAL A 24 -3.68 -6.68 5.70
C VAL A 24 -3.62 -6.47 4.19
N ASN A 25 -2.42 -6.23 3.65
CA ASN A 25 -2.20 -5.86 2.25
C ASN A 25 -2.80 -6.90 1.28
N ASP A 26 -2.61 -8.19 1.53
CA ASP A 26 -3.14 -9.27 0.66
C ASP A 26 -4.67 -9.25 0.53
N CYS A 27 -5.38 -8.90 1.61
CA CYS A 27 -6.84 -8.77 1.56
C CYS A 27 -7.26 -7.53 0.77
N LEU A 28 -6.60 -6.39 1.02
CA LEU A 28 -6.86 -5.11 0.36
C LEU A 28 -6.54 -5.14 -1.15
N GLU A 29 -5.52 -5.90 -1.53
CA GLU A 29 -5.08 -6.12 -2.92
C GLU A 29 -5.84 -7.25 -3.62
N ARG A 30 -6.82 -7.88 -2.95
CA ARG A 30 -7.65 -8.99 -3.47
C ARG A 30 -6.83 -10.23 -3.87
N LYS A 31 -5.70 -10.45 -3.20
CA LYS A 31 -4.83 -11.64 -3.35
C LYS A 31 -5.16 -12.74 -2.35
N CYS A 32 -5.77 -12.40 -1.21
CA CYS A 32 -6.18 -13.37 -0.19
C CYS A 32 -7.20 -14.39 -0.72
N VAL A 33 -6.91 -15.68 -0.57
CA VAL A 33 -7.75 -16.78 -1.07
C VAL A 33 -9.15 -16.78 -0.46
N ASP A 34 -9.29 -16.34 0.80
CA ASP A 34 -10.55 -16.41 1.56
C ASP A 34 -11.50 -15.23 1.32
N CYS A 35 -10.97 -14.08 0.88
CA CYS A 35 -11.77 -12.86 0.70
C CYS A 35 -11.67 -12.20 -0.68
N LYS A 36 -10.86 -12.71 -1.61
CA LYS A 36 -10.70 -12.13 -2.98
C LYS A 36 -12.01 -11.93 -3.75
N ASN A 37 -13.04 -12.71 -3.44
CA ASN A 37 -14.35 -12.66 -4.10
C ASN A 37 -15.46 -12.11 -3.18
N ARG A 38 -15.17 -11.76 -1.92
CA ARG A 38 -16.20 -11.20 -1.02
C ARG A 38 -16.66 -9.84 -1.54
N THR A 39 -17.96 -9.64 -1.53
CA THR A 39 -18.61 -8.37 -1.88
C THR A 39 -19.17 -7.71 -0.63
N LEU A 40 -19.44 -6.41 -0.71
CA LEU A 40 -20.01 -5.67 0.40
C LEU A 40 -21.46 -6.15 0.64
N PRO A 41 -21.85 -6.47 1.88
CA PRO A 41 -23.24 -6.80 2.21
C PRO A 41 -24.14 -5.57 1.99
N ILE A 42 -25.10 -5.69 1.08
CA ILE A 42 -26.09 -4.64 0.80
C ILE A 42 -27.38 -4.97 1.55
N LEU A 43 -27.91 -4.00 2.30
CA LEU A 43 -29.19 -4.10 3.00
C LEU A 43 -30.36 -3.98 2.00
N PRO A 44 -31.54 -4.55 2.28
CA PRO A 44 -32.70 -4.42 1.39
C PRO A 44 -33.03 -2.96 1.03
N TYR A 45 -33.28 -2.69 -0.24
CA TYR A 45 -33.64 -1.36 -0.75
C TYR A 45 -34.54 -1.47 -1.99
N GLU A 46 -35.26 -0.39 -2.30
CA GLU A 46 -36.02 -0.27 -3.55
C GLU A 46 -35.06 0.11 -4.69
N GLU A 47 -34.87 -0.80 -5.64
CA GLU A 47 -33.85 -0.67 -6.69
C GLU A 47 -34.08 0.54 -7.61
N THR A 48 -35.34 0.85 -7.88
CA THR A 48 -35.77 1.90 -8.81
C THR A 48 -35.87 3.28 -8.16
N GLU A 49 -35.65 3.38 -6.85
CA GLU A 49 -35.74 4.64 -6.12
C GLU A 49 -34.62 5.60 -6.55
N ASN A 50 -35.00 6.82 -6.92
CA ASN A 50 -34.06 7.87 -7.29
C ASN A 50 -33.22 8.33 -6.09
N CYS A 51 -31.93 8.52 -6.33
CA CYS A 51 -30.99 9.03 -5.34
C CYS A 51 -29.95 9.96 -5.99
N SER A 52 -29.07 10.52 -5.16
CA SER A 52 -27.95 11.32 -5.66
C SER A 52 -26.72 11.23 -4.78
N TYR A 53 -25.55 11.35 -5.40
CA TYR A 53 -24.25 11.34 -4.73
C TYR A 53 -23.27 12.33 -5.37
N LYS A 54 -22.22 12.69 -4.63
CA LYS A 54 -21.18 13.60 -5.12
C LYS A 54 -20.01 12.81 -5.71
N LYS A 55 -19.56 13.20 -6.90
CA LYS A 55 -18.41 12.57 -7.57
C LYS A 55 -17.52 13.63 -8.21
N TRP A 56 -16.20 13.44 -8.14
CA TRP A 56 -15.27 14.23 -8.95
C TRP A 56 -15.37 13.77 -10.40
N VAL A 57 -15.72 14.68 -11.30
CA VAL A 57 -15.87 14.44 -12.73
C VAL A 57 -15.08 15.47 -13.52
N LEU A 58 -14.53 15.04 -14.66
CA LEU A 58 -13.84 15.93 -15.59
C LEU A 58 -14.89 16.56 -16.51
N LYS A 59 -15.19 17.85 -16.32
CA LYS A 59 -16.05 18.61 -17.23
C LYS A 59 -15.20 19.33 -18.27
N THR A 60 -15.66 19.26 -19.51
CA THR A 60 -15.09 20.00 -20.63
C THR A 60 -15.93 21.25 -20.83
N GLU A 61 -15.33 22.42 -20.63
CA GLU A 61 -16.00 23.71 -20.79
C GLU A 61 -15.38 24.46 -21.96
N LYS A 62 -16.23 25.06 -22.78
CA LYS A 62 -15.83 25.97 -23.85
C LYS A 62 -15.92 27.41 -23.33
N TYR A 63 -14.90 28.20 -23.57
CA TYR A 63 -14.94 29.64 -23.34
C TYR A 63 -14.34 30.38 -24.53
N THR A 64 -14.88 31.57 -24.81
CA THR A 64 -14.38 32.43 -25.87
C THR A 64 -13.41 33.44 -25.26
N ILE A 65 -12.12 33.36 -25.61
CA ILE A 65 -11.13 34.39 -25.28
C ILE A 65 -10.79 35.11 -26.57
N LYS A 66 -11.03 36.42 -26.64
CA LYS A 66 -10.69 37.27 -27.79
C LYS A 66 -11.24 36.75 -29.13
N GLY A 67 -12.45 36.18 -29.13
CA GLY A 67 -13.11 35.65 -30.33
C GLY A 67 -12.71 34.23 -30.72
N GLU A 68 -11.73 33.62 -30.04
CA GLU A 68 -11.35 32.22 -30.26
C GLU A 68 -12.01 31.29 -29.23
N GLU A 69 -12.69 30.23 -29.69
CA GLU A 69 -13.17 29.17 -28.81
C GLU A 69 -11.98 28.37 -28.26
N LYS A 70 -11.84 28.34 -26.94
CA LYS A 70 -10.89 27.48 -26.24
C LYS A 70 -11.63 26.50 -25.37
N THR A 71 -11.14 25.27 -25.37
CA THR A 71 -11.71 24.17 -24.58
C THR A 71 -10.77 23.89 -23.41
N THR A 72 -11.30 23.92 -22.18
CA THR A 72 -10.58 23.49 -21.00
C THR A 72 -11.25 22.29 -20.36
N LYS A 73 -10.46 21.49 -19.63
CA LYS A 73 -10.96 20.38 -18.84
C LYS A 73 -10.73 20.70 -17.37
N ARG A 74 -11.79 20.69 -16.58
CA ARG A 74 -11.74 20.97 -15.14
C ARG A 74 -12.32 19.81 -14.36
N ASN A 75 -11.59 19.38 -13.33
CA ASN A 75 -12.14 18.45 -12.34
C ASN A 75 -13.07 19.22 -11.41
N VAL A 76 -14.34 18.86 -11.40
CA VAL A 76 -15.37 19.47 -10.56
C VAL A 76 -16.07 18.41 -9.74
N LYS A 77 -16.46 18.75 -8.52
CA LYS A 77 -17.29 17.88 -7.69
C LYS A 77 -18.75 18.11 -8.07
N ASP A 78 -19.31 17.16 -8.80
CA ASP A 78 -20.67 17.25 -9.34
C ASP A 78 -21.63 16.37 -8.55
N ILE A 79 -22.93 16.67 -8.68
CA ILE A 79 -24.01 15.87 -8.10
C ILE A 79 -24.57 14.95 -9.19
N ILE A 80 -24.31 13.67 -9.05
CA ILE A 80 -24.81 12.62 -9.94
C ILE A 80 -26.18 12.18 -9.43
N ARG A 81 -27.18 12.21 -10.30
CA ARG A 81 -28.53 11.67 -10.04
C ARG A 81 -28.65 10.33 -10.77
N CYS A 82 -29.18 9.32 -10.08
CA CYS A 82 -29.24 7.94 -10.54
C CYS A 82 -30.27 7.17 -9.71
N VAL A 83 -30.58 5.93 -10.09
CA VAL A 83 -31.35 5.02 -9.23
C VAL A 83 -30.43 4.29 -8.24
N LYS A 84 -30.99 3.78 -7.13
CA LYS A 84 -30.21 3.10 -6.09
C LYS A 84 -29.41 1.90 -6.61
N ALA A 85 -29.96 1.12 -7.54
CA ALA A 85 -29.25 -0.01 -8.15
C ALA A 85 -27.96 0.43 -8.89
N GLU A 86 -28.01 1.54 -9.62
CA GLU A 86 -26.84 2.09 -10.32
C GLU A 86 -25.77 2.59 -9.33
N LEU A 87 -26.19 3.16 -8.20
CA LEU A 87 -25.28 3.58 -7.14
C LEU A 87 -24.53 2.38 -6.53
N VAL A 88 -25.22 1.27 -6.27
CA VAL A 88 -24.60 0.04 -5.76
C VAL A 88 -23.62 -0.54 -6.77
N ALA A 89 -23.99 -0.57 -8.05
CA ALA A 89 -23.11 -1.02 -9.12
C ALA A 89 -21.85 -0.15 -9.21
N GLU A 90 -21.99 1.18 -9.12
CA GLU A 90 -20.86 2.11 -9.12
C GLU A 90 -19.98 1.95 -7.87
N LEU A 91 -20.57 1.75 -6.69
CA LEU A 91 -19.81 1.46 -5.47
C LEU A 91 -18.95 0.21 -5.66
N ASN A 92 -19.57 -0.91 -6.03
CA ASN A 92 -18.87 -2.18 -6.24
C ASN A 92 -17.77 -2.09 -7.30
N ARG A 93 -18.00 -1.34 -8.39
CA ARG A 93 -17.00 -1.09 -9.44
C ARG A 93 -15.77 -0.36 -8.91
N ASN A 94 -15.93 0.55 -7.96
CA ASN A 94 -14.83 1.34 -7.40
C ASN A 94 -14.19 0.72 -6.16
N MET A 95 -14.83 -0.26 -5.51
CA MET A 95 -14.33 -0.89 -4.28
C MET A 95 -12.91 -1.45 -4.41
N PRO A 96 -12.52 -2.22 -5.45
CA PRO A 96 -11.17 -2.74 -5.58
C PRO A 96 -10.11 -1.63 -5.67
N LYS A 97 -10.40 -0.55 -6.42
CA LYS A 97 -9.50 0.60 -6.55
C LYS A 97 -9.33 1.33 -5.22
N TYR A 98 -10.42 1.50 -4.49
CA TYR A 98 -10.40 2.10 -3.16
C TYR A 98 -9.58 1.25 -2.17
N MET A 99 -9.80 -0.06 -2.13
CA MET A 99 -9.04 -0.97 -1.25
C MET A 99 -7.55 -0.97 -1.57
N LEU A 100 -7.18 -0.97 -2.86
CA LEU A 100 -5.79 -0.84 -3.28
C LEU A 100 -5.16 0.49 -2.82
N HIS A 101 -5.91 1.60 -2.92
CA HIS A 101 -5.46 2.89 -2.39
C HIS A 101 -5.20 2.81 -0.87
N ILE A 102 -6.08 2.15 -0.11
CA ILE A 102 -5.86 1.93 1.33
C ILE A 102 -4.62 1.06 1.58
N SER A 103 -4.39 0.00 0.80
CA SER A 103 -3.16 -0.82 0.88
C SER A 103 -1.92 0.05 0.69
N ASN A 104 -1.89 0.84 -0.38
CA ASN A 104 -0.76 1.72 -0.71
C ASN A 104 -0.51 2.75 0.40
N MET A 105 -1.57 3.34 0.95
CA MET A 105 -1.43 4.31 2.04
C MET A 105 -0.92 3.67 3.32
N ARG A 106 -1.41 2.49 3.69
CA ARG A 106 -0.90 1.74 4.85
C ARG A 106 0.56 1.35 4.66
N HIS A 107 0.90 0.85 3.48
CA HIS A 107 2.27 0.48 3.13
C HIS A 107 3.21 1.68 3.24
N GLN A 108 2.81 2.85 2.71
CA GLN A 108 3.56 4.09 2.84
C GLN A 108 3.73 4.50 4.31
N HIS A 109 2.64 4.56 5.08
CA HIS A 109 2.70 4.94 6.50
C HIS A 109 3.58 4.00 7.35
N GLN A 110 3.59 2.69 7.06
CA GLN A 110 4.45 1.72 7.75
C GLN A 110 5.93 2.04 7.59
N PHE A 111 6.31 2.65 6.47
CA PHE A 111 7.69 3.02 6.21
C PHE A 111 8.03 4.46 6.58
N ASP A 112 7.08 5.39 6.49
CA ASP A 112 7.30 6.79 6.87
C ASP A 112 7.75 6.89 8.33
N ASN A 113 7.19 6.06 9.23
CA ASN A 113 7.61 5.98 10.64
C ASN A 113 9.04 5.46 10.84
N LYS A 114 9.65 4.86 9.81
CA LYS A 114 11.03 4.37 9.86
C LYS A 114 12.04 5.44 9.43
N ILE A 115 11.58 6.56 8.87
CA ILE A 115 12.47 7.65 8.49
C ILE A 115 12.90 8.37 9.78
N PRO A 116 14.19 8.35 10.16
CA PRO A 116 14.64 9.04 11.35
C PRO A 116 14.46 10.54 11.15
N ILE A 117 13.61 11.19 11.95
CA ILE A 117 13.37 12.64 11.87
C ILE A 117 14.64 13.41 12.26
N SER A 118 15.41 12.88 13.21
CA SER A 118 16.71 13.41 13.61
C SER A 118 17.85 12.73 12.85
N GLY A 119 18.73 13.51 12.23
CA GLY A 119 19.96 12.98 11.62
C GLY A 119 19.82 12.52 10.17
N ILE A 120 18.81 12.98 9.43
CA ILE A 120 18.76 12.82 7.97
C ILE A 120 20.01 13.46 7.38
N LYS A 121 20.93 12.62 6.88
CA LYS A 121 22.14 13.11 6.22
C LYS A 121 21.75 13.83 4.94
N THR A 122 22.11 15.10 4.84
CA THR A 122 22.03 15.84 3.59
C THR A 122 23.06 15.29 2.61
N PHE A 123 22.69 15.22 1.33
CA PHE A 123 23.58 14.83 0.25
C PHE A 123 23.52 15.85 -0.89
N VAL A 124 24.52 15.83 -1.76
CA VAL A 124 24.58 16.76 -2.91
C VAL A 124 23.34 16.56 -3.78
N GLY A 125 22.54 17.61 -3.94
CA GLY A 125 21.28 17.55 -4.68
C GLY A 125 20.04 17.36 -3.82
N THR A 126 20.13 17.39 -2.49
CA THR A 126 18.95 17.36 -1.59
C THR A 126 17.90 18.41 -1.97
N MET A 127 18.32 19.65 -2.28
CA MET A 127 17.41 20.73 -2.72
C MET A 127 16.79 20.52 -4.11
N LYS A 128 17.26 19.51 -4.86
CA LYS A 128 16.73 19.13 -6.17
C LYS A 128 15.73 17.98 -6.07
N VAL A 129 15.52 17.41 -4.88
CA VAL A 129 14.60 16.29 -4.69
C VAL A 129 13.16 16.80 -4.80
N HIS A 130 12.42 16.21 -5.74
CA HIS A 130 11.00 16.48 -5.93
C HIS A 130 10.14 15.28 -5.52
N GLN A 131 10.72 14.08 -5.53
CA GLN A 131 10.01 12.85 -5.20
C GLN A 131 10.93 11.91 -4.41
N ALA A 132 10.40 11.31 -3.35
CA ALA A 132 11.01 10.19 -2.65
C ALA A 132 10.10 8.96 -2.81
N CYS A 133 10.67 7.84 -3.23
CA CYS A 133 9.93 6.60 -3.47
C CYS A 133 10.60 5.41 -2.77
N TRP A 134 9.81 4.59 -2.10
CA TRP A 134 10.24 3.28 -1.66
C TRP A 134 10.50 2.37 -2.86
N THR A 135 11.49 1.48 -2.74
CA THR A 135 11.78 0.48 -3.78
C THR A 135 11.37 -0.91 -3.31
N THR A 136 10.88 -1.74 -4.24
CA THR A 136 10.58 -3.15 -3.94
C THR A 136 11.83 -4.01 -3.91
N THR A 137 12.88 -3.62 -4.65
CA THR A 137 14.16 -4.35 -4.66
C THR A 137 14.92 -4.24 -3.34
N ASN A 138 14.84 -3.09 -2.65
CA ASN A 138 15.40 -2.96 -1.32
C ASN A 138 14.48 -2.10 -0.42
N PRO A 139 13.73 -2.73 0.51
CA PRO A 139 12.83 -2.02 1.41
C PRO A 139 13.56 -1.17 2.47
N ASP A 140 14.88 -1.30 2.57
CA ASP A 140 15.71 -0.45 3.43
C ASP A 140 16.11 0.85 2.72
N TYR A 141 15.86 0.97 1.41
CA TYR A 141 16.27 2.13 0.62
C TYR A 141 15.09 3.00 0.19
N LEU A 142 15.25 4.30 0.41
CA LEU A 142 14.38 5.34 -0.12
C LEU A 142 15.06 5.98 -1.34
N GLU A 143 14.53 5.77 -2.53
CA GLU A 143 15.06 6.35 -3.76
C GLU A 143 14.62 7.82 -3.88
N LEU A 144 15.58 8.71 -4.11
CA LEU A 144 15.36 10.14 -4.22
C LEU A 144 15.48 10.57 -5.67
N ARG A 145 14.47 11.28 -6.17
CA ARG A 145 14.35 11.63 -7.59
C ARG A 145 14.20 13.12 -7.78
N ARG A 146 14.79 13.63 -8.86
CA ARG A 146 14.67 15.04 -9.26
C ARG A 146 13.28 15.38 -9.78
N LEU A 147 12.59 14.41 -10.39
CA LEU A 147 11.25 14.53 -10.97
C LEU A 147 10.54 13.17 -10.93
N SER A 148 9.23 13.19 -11.02
CA SER A 148 8.43 11.99 -11.24
C SER A 148 8.68 11.40 -12.62
N CYS A 149 8.99 10.10 -12.69
CA CYS A 149 9.17 9.40 -13.96
C CYS A 149 7.88 8.69 -14.36
N THR A 150 7.40 8.95 -15.58
CA THR A 150 6.24 8.27 -16.17
C THR A 150 6.62 7.08 -17.05
N VAL A 151 7.91 6.89 -17.30
CA VAL A 151 8.45 5.83 -18.16
C VAL A 151 8.88 4.61 -17.36
N CYS A 152 9.45 4.81 -16.17
CA CYS A 152 9.90 3.71 -15.32
C CYS A 152 8.71 3.08 -14.56
N PRO A 153 8.67 1.75 -14.42
CA PRO A 153 7.71 1.07 -13.57
C PRO A 153 7.74 1.58 -12.13
N GLU A 154 6.60 1.50 -11.45
CA GLU A 154 6.48 1.84 -10.04
C GLU A 154 7.42 0.97 -9.19
N LEU A 155 7.99 1.56 -8.13
CA LEU A 155 8.84 0.87 -7.13
C LEU A 155 10.19 0.31 -7.66
N VAL A 156 10.55 0.57 -8.92
CA VAL A 156 11.87 0.25 -9.49
C VAL A 156 12.76 1.50 -9.49
N ARG A 157 14.07 1.33 -9.30
CA ARG A 157 15.06 2.41 -9.39
C ARG A 157 15.00 3.10 -10.77
N CYS A 158 14.85 4.42 -10.78
CA CYS A 158 14.69 5.19 -12.02
C CYS A 158 16.04 5.64 -12.55
N VAL A 159 16.40 5.26 -13.78
CA VAL A 159 17.66 5.70 -14.42
C VAL A 159 17.62 7.14 -14.94
N HIS A 160 16.45 7.71 -15.20
CA HIS A 160 16.30 9.03 -15.81
C HIS A 160 16.47 10.19 -14.82
N TYR A 161 15.94 10.03 -13.61
CA TYR A 161 15.83 11.12 -12.62
C TYR A 161 16.37 10.74 -11.23
N SER A 162 17.09 9.61 -11.10
CA SER A 162 17.75 9.21 -9.85
C SER A 162 18.74 10.29 -9.40
N LEU A 163 18.56 10.80 -8.19
CA LEU A 163 19.55 11.63 -7.49
C LEU A 163 20.40 10.82 -6.52
N GLY A 164 19.89 9.69 -6.05
CA GLY A 164 20.55 8.83 -5.07
C GLY A 164 19.52 8.04 -4.27
N HIS A 165 20.01 7.35 -3.24
CA HIS A 165 19.17 6.63 -2.29
C HIS A 165 19.57 7.00 -0.87
N TYR A 166 18.59 6.91 0.04
CA TYR A 166 18.80 7.04 1.46
C TYR A 166 18.61 5.67 2.11
N GLU A 167 19.65 5.16 2.77
CA GLU A 167 19.61 3.89 3.49
C GLU A 167 19.02 4.08 4.89
N ILE A 168 17.93 3.36 5.15
CA ILE A 168 17.22 3.34 6.41
C ILE A 168 17.58 2.02 7.08
N LYS A 169 18.48 2.09 8.06
CA LYS A 169 18.87 0.94 8.88
C LYS A 169 17.64 0.43 9.63
N GLN A 170 16.98 -0.59 9.09
CA GLN A 170 15.88 -1.25 9.78
C GLN A 170 16.47 -2.03 10.96
N ASN A 171 16.00 -1.71 12.17
CA ASN A 171 16.29 -2.49 13.37
C ASN A 171 15.46 -3.80 13.29
N ARG A 172 15.88 -4.73 12.43
CA ARG A 172 15.23 -6.03 12.33
C ARG A 172 15.62 -6.84 13.57
N PRO A 173 14.67 -7.44 14.31
CA PRO A 173 15.04 -8.40 15.34
C PRO A 173 15.88 -9.47 14.66
N LYS A 174 17.09 -9.74 15.21
CA LYS A 174 17.92 -10.83 14.74
C LYS A 174 17.05 -12.09 14.75
N LYS A 175 16.92 -12.77 13.61
CA LYS A 175 16.32 -14.10 13.58
C LYS A 175 17.12 -14.94 14.56
N VAL A 176 16.49 -15.33 15.66
CA VAL A 176 17.07 -16.25 16.63
C VAL A 176 17.28 -17.56 15.88
N ALA A 177 18.52 -18.04 15.80
CA ALA A 177 18.80 -19.29 15.10
C ALA A 177 18.21 -20.44 15.93
N TYR A 178 17.82 -21.54 15.26
CA TYR A 178 17.32 -22.74 15.95
C TYR A 178 18.30 -23.24 17.02
N SER A 179 19.59 -23.17 16.73
CA SER A 179 20.71 -23.48 17.63
C SER A 179 20.83 -22.57 18.86
N ASP A 180 20.23 -21.39 18.82
CA ASP A 180 20.23 -20.44 19.94
C ASP A 180 19.10 -20.76 20.95
N ILE A 181 18.14 -21.61 20.56
CA ILE A 181 16.95 -21.97 21.36
C ILE A 181 17.00 -23.43 21.81
N TYR A 182 17.52 -24.31 20.95
CA TYR A 182 17.62 -25.74 21.21
C TYR A 182 19.09 -26.17 21.12
N THR A 183 19.66 -26.59 22.26
CA THR A 183 20.87 -27.42 22.29
C THR A 183 20.42 -28.86 22.18
N ASP A 184 20.57 -29.46 20.99
CA ASP A 184 20.26 -30.88 20.80
C ASP A 184 21.14 -31.73 21.72
N SER A 185 20.50 -32.37 22.69
CA SER A 185 21.11 -33.26 23.70
C SER A 185 21.76 -34.52 23.10
N GLU A 186 21.68 -34.71 21.79
CA GLU A 186 22.26 -35.84 21.07
C GLU A 186 23.74 -35.64 20.71
N ASN A 187 24.27 -34.41 20.83
CA ASN A 187 25.65 -34.09 20.45
C ASN A 187 26.67 -34.19 21.61
N GLU A 188 26.22 -34.47 22.84
CA GLU A 188 27.13 -34.65 23.99
C GLU A 188 27.79 -36.05 24.01
N GLU A 189 27.09 -37.10 23.55
CA GLU A 189 27.66 -38.45 23.49
C GLU A 189 28.73 -38.60 22.40
N GLU A 190 28.57 -37.91 21.27
CA GLU A 190 29.54 -37.99 20.16
C GLU A 190 30.83 -37.24 20.50
N GLN A 191 30.73 -36.12 21.24
CA GLN A 191 31.89 -35.35 21.72
C GLN A 191 32.66 -36.07 22.85
N MET A 192 32.02 -36.88 23.70
CA MET A 192 32.72 -37.75 24.66
C MET A 192 33.45 -38.92 23.98
N LYS A 193 32.90 -39.48 22.90
CA LYS A 193 33.53 -40.57 22.13
C LYS A 193 34.76 -40.09 21.34
N LEU A 194 34.81 -38.83 20.94
CA LEU A 194 35.98 -38.21 20.29
C LEU A 194 37.09 -37.85 21.31
N LYS A 195 36.74 -37.34 22.50
CA LYS A 195 37.73 -37.04 23.55
C LYS A 195 38.43 -38.29 24.11
N THR A 196 37.74 -39.42 24.21
CA THR A 196 38.31 -40.68 24.72
C THR A 196 39.22 -41.41 23.72
N LYS A 197 39.10 -41.13 22.41
CA LYS A 197 40.05 -41.62 21.39
C LYS A 197 41.36 -40.84 21.36
N SER A 198 41.36 -39.56 21.72
CA SER A 198 42.57 -38.73 21.72
C SER A 198 43.52 -39.02 22.90
N LEU A 199 43.03 -39.62 23.98
CA LEU A 199 43.82 -39.91 25.20
C LEU A 199 44.47 -41.32 25.21
N LYS A 200 44.19 -42.18 24.22
CA LYS A 200 44.76 -43.54 24.12
C LYS A 200 45.87 -43.68 23.07
N GLY A 201 46.30 -42.58 22.46
CA GLY A 201 47.34 -42.55 21.43
C GLY A 201 48.69 -41.98 21.90
N GLU A 202 48.81 -41.58 23.16
CA GLU A 202 50.05 -41.04 23.74
C GLU A 202 50.42 -41.84 25.00
N LEU A 203 51.04 -43.01 24.80
CA LEU A 203 51.95 -43.69 25.74
C LEU A 203 52.68 -44.82 24.99
#